data_AF-H4FDK9-F1
#
_entry.id   AF-H4FDK9-F1
#
_cell.length_a   1.000
_cell.length_b   1.000
_cell.length_c   1.000
_cell.angle_alpha   90.00
_cell.angle_beta   90.00
_cell.angle_gamma   90.00
#
_symmetry.space_group_name_H-M   'P 1'
#
loop_
_entity.id
_entity.type
_entity.pdbx_description
1 polymer ?
#
loop_
_entity_poly.entity_id
_entity_poly.type
_entity_poly.pdbx_seq_one_letter_code
_entity_poly.pdbx_strand_id
1 'polypeptide(L)'
;MRILKRILTSVLFWFIGNTIALCAILVAKFYLGVFTGPVGSDVFDVIFNLLSGGLISFLFYFLVVYVPERRRAKILKNNVISIYQRCREDIVTSVVMASVQGGRKDLSTMWSDIKELAEVEQFKAAFSGGRLGNEGFYAFENQMNDRTYEFDRIIQDFKILAAELSFFLHNYSQADAIHFISLKRLELSLLSLIDSQPGYDESKPFCSFLYRFLAGFDPIDGHLGRDVYLDALRKI
;
A
#
# COMPACT_ATOMS: atom_id res chain seq x y z
N MET A 1 -26.82 17.13 -6.98
CA MET A 1 -26.39 17.82 -5.74
C MET A 1 -25.00 17.38 -5.22
N ARG A 2 -24.64 16.08 -5.19
CA ARG A 2 -23.31 15.61 -4.73
C ARG A 2 -22.13 16.09 -5.61
N ILE A 3 -22.31 16.13 -6.93
CA ILE A 3 -21.28 16.58 -7.88
C ILE A 3 -20.97 18.08 -7.69
N LEU A 4 -22.01 18.91 -7.55
CA LEU A 4 -21.87 20.36 -7.34
C LEU A 4 -21.13 20.67 -6.02
N LYS A 5 -21.45 19.96 -4.93
CA LYS A 5 -20.72 20.08 -3.65
C LYS A 5 -19.25 19.66 -3.78
N ARG A 6 -18.94 18.63 -4.55
CA ARG A 6 -17.57 18.15 -4.78
C ARG A 6 -16.74 19.13 -5.62
N ILE A 7 -17.38 19.81 -6.58
CA ILE A 7 -16.74 20.86 -7.39
C ILE A 7 -16.50 22.12 -6.55
N LEU A 8 -17.50 22.56 -5.77
CA LEU A 8 -17.40 23.71 -4.87
C LEU A 8 -16.45 23.51 -3.67
N THR A 9 -16.05 22.28 -3.35
CA THR A 9 -15.05 21.98 -2.32
C THR A 9 -13.66 21.73 -2.89
N SER A 10 -13.51 21.73 -4.22
CA SER A 10 -12.22 21.52 -4.88
C SER A 10 -11.38 22.79 -4.80
N VAL A 11 -10.24 22.69 -4.13
CA VAL A 11 -9.22 23.74 -4.03
C VAL A 11 -8.74 24.18 -5.43
N LEU A 12 -8.70 23.25 -6.38
CA LEU A 12 -8.32 23.51 -7.77
C LEU A 12 -9.39 24.30 -8.54
N PHE A 13 -10.67 24.08 -8.25
CA PHE A 13 -11.76 24.85 -8.86
C PHE A 13 -11.70 26.32 -8.45
N TRP A 14 -11.53 26.59 -7.15
CA TRP A 14 -11.39 27.95 -6.64
C TRP A 14 -10.14 28.65 -7.16
N PHE A 15 -9.03 27.92 -7.31
CA PHE A 15 -7.81 28.46 -7.92
C PHE A 15 -8.03 28.87 -9.38
N ILE A 16 -8.62 27.99 -10.19
CA ILE A 16 -8.91 28.29 -11.60
C ILE A 16 -9.90 29.45 -11.70
N GLY A 17 -10.97 29.44 -10.91
CA GLY A 17 -11.95 30.52 -10.88
C GLY A 17 -11.34 31.87 -10.50
N ASN A 18 -10.50 31.90 -9.45
CA ASN A 18 -9.80 33.11 -9.02
C ASN A 18 -8.83 33.61 -10.11
N THR A 19 -8.09 32.70 -10.76
CA THR A 19 -7.17 33.05 -11.86
C THR A 19 -7.92 33.62 -13.05
N ILE A 20 -9.04 33.02 -13.45
CA ILE A 20 -9.88 33.52 -14.55
C ILE A 20 -10.45 34.90 -14.20
N ALA A 21 -10.94 35.10 -12.97
CA ALA A 21 -11.45 36.38 -12.51
C ALA A 21 -10.35 37.46 -12.54
N LEU A 22 -9.14 37.12 -12.10
CA LEU A 22 -7.99 38.03 -12.13
C LEU A 22 -7.64 38.44 -13.57
N CYS A 23 -7.58 37.47 -14.50
CA CYS A 23 -7.39 37.77 -15.91
C CYS A 23 -8.51 38.63 -16.49
N ALA A 24 -9.77 38.36 -16.14
CA ALA A 24 -10.93 39.10 -16.64
C ALA A 24 -10.91 40.57 -16.20
N ILE A 25 -10.57 40.86 -14.94
CA ILE A 25 -10.49 42.26 -14.46
C ILE A 25 -9.32 43.03 -15.10
N LEU A 26 -8.20 42.34 -15.40
CA LEU A 26 -7.07 42.94 -16.10
C LEU A 26 -7.46 43.29 -17.54
N VAL A 27 -8.14 42.39 -18.25
CA VAL A 27 -8.67 42.65 -19.59
C VAL A 27 -9.68 43.80 -19.57
N ALA A 28 -10.59 43.81 -18.60
CA ALA A 28 -11.60 44.87 -18.46
C ALA A 28 -10.96 46.26 -18.25
N LYS A 29 -9.92 46.35 -17.40
CA LYS A 29 -9.22 47.62 -17.15
C LYS A 29 -8.39 48.09 -18.34
N PHE A 30 -7.54 47.21 -18.88
CA PHE A 30 -6.53 47.63 -19.86
C PHE A 30 -7.01 47.63 -21.32
N TYR A 31 -7.99 46.79 -21.67
CA TYR A 31 -8.45 46.67 -23.07
C TYR A 31 -9.86 47.24 -23.30
N LEU A 32 -10.75 47.13 -22.31
CA LEU A 32 -12.13 47.59 -22.45
C LEU A 32 -12.35 48.99 -21.85
N GLY A 33 -11.35 49.56 -21.16
CA GLY A 33 -11.44 50.87 -20.53
C GLY A 33 -12.45 50.93 -19.37
N VAL A 34 -12.87 49.78 -18.85
CA VAL A 34 -13.71 49.68 -17.66
C VAL A 34 -12.84 50.06 -16.46
N PHE A 35 -13.38 50.77 -15.46
CA PHE A 35 -12.64 51.25 -14.27
C PHE A 35 -11.69 52.46 -14.47
N THR A 36 -11.87 53.28 -15.52
CA THR A 36 -10.99 54.43 -15.83
C THR A 36 -11.28 55.73 -15.07
N GLY A 37 -12.41 55.84 -14.36
CA GLY A 37 -12.74 56.98 -13.50
C GLY A 37 -12.19 56.84 -12.06
N PRO A 38 -12.23 57.89 -11.22
CA PRO A 38 -11.66 57.87 -9.86
C PRO A 38 -12.21 56.71 -9.01
N VAL A 39 -13.53 56.58 -8.94
CA VAL A 39 -14.22 55.49 -8.25
C VAL A 39 -13.94 54.13 -8.90
N GLY A 40 -13.76 54.11 -10.23
CA GLY A 40 -13.45 52.88 -10.97
C GLY A 40 -12.08 52.32 -10.60
N SER A 41 -11.06 53.20 -10.49
CA SER A 41 -9.71 52.80 -10.09
C SER A 41 -9.69 52.20 -8.70
N ASP A 42 -10.37 52.83 -7.74
CA ASP A 42 -10.47 52.33 -6.35
C ASP A 42 -11.12 50.94 -6.30
N VAL A 43 -12.21 50.73 -7.05
CA VAL A 43 -12.88 49.43 -7.14
C VAL A 43 -11.97 48.37 -7.76
N PHE A 44 -11.24 48.72 -8.82
CA PHE A 44 -10.27 47.81 -9.42
C PHE A 44 -9.19 47.42 -8.41
N ASP A 45 -8.61 48.38 -7.68
CA ASP A 45 -7.51 48.12 -6.75
C ASP A 45 -7.97 47.19 -5.61
N VAL A 46 -9.18 47.37 -5.09
CA VAL A 46 -9.77 46.47 -4.09
C VAL A 46 -9.94 45.05 -4.65
N ILE A 47 -10.54 44.90 -5.83
CA ILE A 47 -10.77 43.57 -6.43
C ILE A 47 -9.45 42.90 -6.80
N PHE A 48 -8.49 43.65 -7.35
CA PHE A 48 -7.17 43.15 -7.69
C PHE A 48 -6.40 42.68 -6.45
N ASN A 49 -6.39 43.46 -5.37
CA ASN A 49 -5.76 43.08 -4.11
C ASN A 49 -6.42 41.85 -3.49
N LEU A 50 -7.75 41.76 -3.55
CA LEU A 50 -8.48 40.59 -3.05
C LEU A 50 -8.14 39.32 -3.85
N LEU A 51 -8.16 39.40 -5.18
CA LEU A 51 -7.88 38.26 -6.04
C LEU A 51 -6.41 37.83 -5.96
N SER A 52 -5.47 38.79 -6.01
CA SER A 52 -4.04 38.51 -5.85
C SER A 52 -3.70 37.93 -4.48
N GLY A 53 -4.28 38.46 -3.40
CA GLY A 53 -4.15 37.90 -2.06
C GLY A 53 -4.69 36.46 -1.97
N GLY A 54 -5.81 36.17 -2.65
CA GLY A 54 -6.34 34.82 -2.79
C GLY A 54 -5.38 33.87 -3.51
N LEU A 55 -4.75 34.33 -4.60
CA LEU A 55 -3.77 33.55 -5.36
C LEU A 55 -2.51 33.26 -4.53
N ILE A 56 -1.98 34.28 -3.83
CA ILE A 56 -0.84 34.12 -2.93
C ILE A 56 -1.17 33.11 -1.82
N SER A 57 -2.35 33.22 -1.21
CA SER A 57 -2.81 32.29 -0.17
C SER A 57 -2.90 30.85 -0.68
N PHE A 58 -3.39 30.66 -1.90
CA PHE A 58 -3.40 29.34 -2.54
C PHE A 58 -1.98 28.81 -2.75
N LEU A 59 -1.05 29.62 -3.26
CA LEU A 59 0.34 29.20 -3.46
C LEU A 59 0.98 28.78 -2.14
N PHE A 60 0.75 29.52 -1.05
CA PHE A 60 1.20 29.13 0.28
C PHE A 60 0.59 27.80 0.72
N TYR A 61 -0.73 27.62 0.60
CA TYR A 61 -1.37 26.33 0.91
C TYR A 61 -0.78 25.18 0.08
N PHE A 62 -0.59 25.39 -1.23
CA PHE A 62 -0.06 24.38 -2.13
C PHE A 62 1.37 23.98 -1.74
N LEU A 63 2.25 24.95 -1.49
CA LEU A 63 3.66 24.72 -1.17
C LEU A 63 3.87 24.20 0.25
N VAL A 64 3.11 24.71 1.23
CA VAL A 64 3.31 24.41 2.66
C VAL A 64 2.54 23.18 3.10
N VAL A 65 1.38 22.90 2.50
CA VAL A 65 0.50 21.79 2.93
C VAL A 65 0.46 20.69 1.88
N TYR A 66 0.05 21.02 0.65
CA TYR A 66 -0.22 19.99 -0.36
C TYR A 66 1.03 19.24 -0.84
N VAL A 67 2.11 19.96 -1.17
CA VAL A 67 3.36 19.36 -1.64
C VAL A 67 4.01 18.47 -0.56
N PRO A 68 4.18 18.92 0.69
CA PRO A 68 4.75 18.10 1.76
C PRO A 68 3.89 16.87 2.06
N GLU A 69 2.56 17.00 2.11
CA GLU A 69 1.65 15.88 2.38
C GLU A 69 1.72 14.83 1.27
N ARG A 70 1.77 15.24 -0.01
CA ARG A 70 1.95 14.33 -1.15
C ARG A 70 3.30 13.60 -1.10
N ARG A 71 4.38 14.30 -0.73
CA ARG A 71 5.71 13.70 -0.57
C ARG A 71 5.72 12.68 0.58
N ARG A 72 5.16 13.04 1.74
CA ARG A 72 5.02 12.16 2.91
C ARG A 72 4.24 10.90 2.54
N ALA A 73 3.06 11.04 1.94
CA ALA A 73 2.23 9.91 1.51
C ALA A 73 2.98 8.97 0.56
N LYS A 74 3.72 9.52 -0.41
CA LYS A 74 4.55 8.73 -1.34
C LYS A 74 5.66 7.97 -0.62
N ILE A 75 6.34 8.60 0.34
CA ILE A 75 7.41 7.96 1.12
C ILE A 75 6.85 6.80 1.93
N LEU A 76 5.75 7.03 2.66
CA LEU A 76 5.09 5.99 3.47
C LEU A 76 4.67 4.79 2.61
N LYS A 77 4.02 5.05 1.47
CA LYS A 77 3.58 4.01 0.53
C LYS A 77 4.76 3.20 -0.03
N ASN A 78 5.81 3.89 -0.47
CA ASN A 78 6.99 3.20 -1.01
C ASN A 78 7.69 2.36 0.08
N ASN A 79 7.74 2.85 1.32
CA ASN A 79 8.33 2.12 2.44
C ASN A 79 7.57 0.83 2.73
N VAL A 80 6.25 0.90 2.95
CA VAL A 80 5.44 -0.29 3.26
C VAL A 80 5.47 -1.30 2.13
N ILE A 81 5.47 -0.88 0.86
CA ILE A 81 5.60 -1.78 -0.29
C ILE A 81 6.96 -2.48 -0.26
N SER A 82 8.04 -1.74 -0.01
CA SER A 82 9.39 -2.30 0.06
C SER A 82 9.53 -3.29 1.22
N ILE A 83 8.98 -2.98 2.39
CA ILE A 83 9.01 -3.86 3.55
C ILE A 83 8.15 -5.10 3.30
N TYR A 84 6.95 -4.95 2.72
CA TYR A 84 6.10 -6.07 2.35
C TYR A 84 6.81 -7.06 1.43
N GLN A 85 7.41 -6.56 0.34
CA GLN A 85 8.11 -7.41 -0.62
C GLN A 85 9.29 -8.12 0.03
N ARG A 86 10.08 -7.40 0.84
CA ARG A 86 11.22 -7.96 1.55
C ARG A 86 10.81 -9.04 2.56
N CYS A 87 9.78 -8.79 3.37
CA CYS A 87 9.25 -9.80 4.30
C CYS A 87 8.75 -11.02 3.53
N ARG A 88 8.11 -10.85 2.37
CA ARG A 88 7.68 -11.98 1.55
C ARG A 88 8.86 -12.81 1.04
N GLU A 89 9.93 -12.16 0.57
CA GLU A 89 11.17 -12.83 0.15
C GLU A 89 11.87 -13.56 1.32
N ASP A 90 11.95 -12.95 2.50
CA ASP A 90 12.55 -13.56 3.71
C ASP A 90 11.72 -14.76 4.20
N ILE A 91 10.40 -14.65 4.15
CA ILE A 91 9.48 -15.73 4.47
C ILE A 91 9.65 -16.89 3.48
N VAL A 92 9.69 -16.62 2.17
CA VAL A 92 9.93 -17.67 1.15
C VAL A 92 11.29 -18.32 1.35
N THR A 93 12.31 -17.55 1.72
CA THR A 93 13.63 -18.09 2.06
C THR A 93 13.54 -19.10 3.20
N SER A 94 12.83 -18.75 4.27
CA SER A 94 12.62 -19.63 5.43
C SER A 94 11.84 -20.89 5.06
N VAL A 95 10.81 -20.75 4.21
CA VAL A 95 10.03 -21.89 3.68
C VAL A 95 10.91 -22.82 2.86
N VAL A 96 11.73 -22.28 1.96
CA VAL A 96 12.64 -23.05 1.11
C VAL A 96 13.69 -23.77 1.95
N MET A 97 14.31 -23.08 2.91
CA MET A 97 15.31 -23.68 3.79
C MET A 97 14.74 -24.86 4.59
N ALA A 98 13.57 -24.70 5.21
CA ALA A 98 12.95 -25.80 5.94
C ALA A 98 12.51 -26.93 4.98
N SER A 99 12.01 -26.60 3.78
CA SER A 99 11.65 -27.61 2.77
C SER A 99 12.85 -28.45 2.32
N VAL A 100 14.02 -27.83 2.14
CA VAL A 100 15.27 -28.52 1.80
C VAL A 100 15.72 -29.41 2.95
N GLN A 101 15.62 -28.95 4.20
CA GLN A 101 15.86 -29.78 5.39
C GLN A 101 14.87 -30.96 5.47
N GLY A 102 13.63 -30.75 5.05
CA GLY A 102 12.59 -31.77 4.89
C GLY A 102 12.81 -32.73 3.72
N GLY A 103 13.87 -32.56 2.92
CA GLY A 103 14.27 -33.51 1.89
C GLY A 103 14.03 -33.08 0.44
N ARG A 104 13.48 -31.87 0.19
CA ARG A 104 13.37 -31.31 -1.17
C ARG A 104 14.77 -31.01 -1.72
N LYS A 105 15.04 -31.42 -2.96
CA LYS A 105 16.35 -31.23 -3.65
C LYS A 105 16.27 -30.36 -4.90
N ASP A 106 15.06 -30.01 -5.30
CA ASP A 106 14.72 -29.22 -6.47
C ASP A 106 14.62 -27.72 -6.18
N LEU A 107 14.73 -27.33 -4.90
CA LEU A 107 14.69 -25.94 -4.46
C LEU A 107 16.10 -25.40 -4.23
N SER A 108 16.27 -24.10 -4.47
CA SER A 108 17.53 -23.38 -4.33
C SER A 108 17.34 -22.15 -3.44
N THR A 109 18.36 -21.84 -2.64
CA THR A 109 18.40 -20.65 -1.78
C THR A 109 19.11 -19.46 -2.44
N MET A 110 19.39 -19.52 -3.75
CA MET A 110 19.96 -18.39 -4.47
C MET A 110 18.97 -17.22 -4.54
N TRP A 111 19.50 -16.00 -4.43
CA TRP A 111 18.68 -14.79 -4.39
C TRP A 111 17.75 -14.61 -5.60
N SER A 112 18.21 -14.95 -6.81
CA SER A 112 17.38 -14.90 -8.03
C SER A 112 16.15 -15.80 -7.92
N ASP A 113 16.36 -17.00 -7.40
CA ASP A 113 15.34 -18.04 -7.32
C ASP A 113 14.34 -17.66 -6.23
N ILE A 114 14.81 -17.19 -5.07
CA ILE A 114 13.95 -16.67 -4.01
C ILE A 114 13.08 -15.53 -4.50
N LYS A 115 13.63 -14.58 -5.28
CA LYS A 115 12.85 -13.46 -5.79
C LYS A 115 11.76 -13.92 -6.78
N GLU A 116 12.06 -14.92 -7.59
CA GLU A 116 11.09 -15.52 -8.52
C GLU A 116 10.02 -16.32 -7.76
N LEU A 117 10.42 -17.21 -6.85
CA LEU A 117 9.55 -17.96 -5.92
C LEU A 117 8.75 -17.02 -4.99
N ALA A 118 9.27 -15.82 -4.77
CA ALA A 118 8.59 -14.58 -4.40
C ALA A 118 7.16 -14.55 -4.92
N GLU A 119 7.02 -14.66 -6.24
CA GLU A 119 5.78 -14.43 -6.97
C GLU A 119 4.76 -15.54 -6.79
N VAL A 120 3.49 -15.14 -6.66
CA VAL A 120 2.35 -16.03 -6.32
C VAL A 120 2.27 -17.27 -7.21
N GLU A 121 2.36 -17.07 -8.53
CA GLU A 121 2.27 -18.17 -9.50
C GLU A 121 3.47 -19.12 -9.42
N GLN A 122 4.67 -18.59 -9.16
CA GLN A 122 5.89 -19.39 -9.08
C GLN A 122 5.93 -20.17 -7.77
N PHE A 123 5.55 -19.55 -6.65
CA PHE A 123 5.39 -20.25 -5.38
C PHE A 123 4.40 -21.40 -5.52
N LYS A 124 3.22 -21.13 -6.08
CA LYS A 124 2.19 -22.14 -6.31
C LYS A 124 2.72 -23.28 -7.20
N ALA A 125 3.38 -22.96 -8.31
CA ALA A 125 3.95 -23.97 -9.18
C ALA A 125 4.94 -24.89 -8.45
N ALA A 126 5.80 -24.32 -7.60
CA ALA A 126 6.81 -25.06 -6.83
C ALA A 126 6.25 -25.87 -5.65
N PHE A 127 5.10 -25.46 -5.08
CA PHE A 127 4.59 -25.99 -3.81
C PHE A 127 3.20 -26.65 -3.88
N SER A 128 2.52 -26.64 -5.02
CA SER A 128 1.17 -27.22 -5.20
C SER A 128 1.11 -28.76 -5.18
N GLY A 129 2.25 -29.47 -5.29
CA GLY A 129 2.31 -30.94 -5.19
C GLY A 129 2.12 -31.47 -3.76
N GLY A 130 1.88 -32.78 -3.58
CA GLY A 130 1.89 -33.35 -2.22
C GLY A 130 1.37 -34.77 -1.98
N ARG A 131 2.01 -35.39 -0.97
CA ARG A 131 1.80 -36.67 -0.24
C ARG A 131 2.25 -38.01 -0.85
N LEU A 132 2.30 -38.23 -2.17
CA LEU A 132 2.93 -39.44 -2.77
C LEU A 132 3.45 -39.18 -4.20
N GLY A 133 4.17 -38.07 -4.36
CA GLY A 133 4.84 -37.66 -5.60
C GLY A 133 5.11 -36.17 -5.62
N ASN A 134 6.32 -35.78 -5.19
CA ASN A 134 6.76 -34.41 -4.82
C ASN A 134 6.04 -33.84 -3.60
N GLU A 135 6.73 -33.83 -2.46
CA GLU A 135 6.19 -33.43 -1.15
C GLU A 135 5.64 -31.99 -1.08
N GLY A 136 5.91 -31.15 -2.08
CA GLY A 136 5.31 -29.81 -2.20
C GLY A 136 5.50 -28.99 -0.93
N PHE A 137 4.42 -28.37 -0.46
CA PHE A 137 4.41 -27.61 0.80
C PHE A 137 4.47 -28.49 2.05
N TYR A 138 4.11 -29.77 1.97
CA TYR A 138 4.19 -30.69 3.11
C TYR A 138 5.63 -30.89 3.61
N ALA A 139 6.63 -30.78 2.73
CA ALA A 139 8.04 -30.84 3.14
C ALA A 139 8.39 -29.74 4.16
N PHE A 140 7.84 -28.53 3.98
CA PHE A 140 7.95 -27.44 4.94
C PHE A 140 7.13 -27.74 6.20
N GLU A 141 5.86 -28.12 6.05
CA GLU A 141 4.96 -28.35 7.20
C GLU A 141 5.50 -29.40 8.16
N ASN A 142 6.11 -30.46 7.64
CA ASN A 142 6.73 -31.51 8.45
C ASN A 142 7.87 -30.99 9.35
N GLN A 143 8.51 -29.88 9.00
CA GLN A 143 9.56 -29.25 9.83
C GLN A 143 8.99 -28.29 10.88
N MET A 144 7.70 -27.96 10.84
CA MET A 144 7.07 -27.01 11.79
C MET A 144 6.54 -27.70 13.06
N ASN A 145 6.77 -29.01 13.19
CA ASN A 145 6.44 -29.77 14.41
C ASN A 145 7.33 -29.37 15.59
N ASP A 146 8.58 -29.02 15.33
CA ASP A 146 9.54 -28.56 16.32
C ASP A 146 9.82 -27.07 16.17
N ARG A 147 10.34 -26.45 17.24
CA ARG A 147 10.78 -25.06 17.18
C ARG A 147 12.07 -24.95 16.36
N THR A 148 11.95 -24.48 15.13
CA THR A 148 13.08 -24.27 14.21
C THR A 148 13.44 -22.78 14.09
N TYR A 149 14.65 -22.51 13.58
CA TYR A 149 15.08 -21.15 13.28
C TYR A 149 14.17 -20.52 12.21
N GLU A 150 13.76 -21.31 11.21
CA GLU A 150 12.87 -20.91 10.13
C GLU A 150 11.48 -20.52 10.65
N PHE A 151 10.96 -21.28 11.62
CA PHE A 151 9.71 -20.93 12.30
C PHE A 151 9.81 -19.56 13.00
N ASP A 152 10.83 -19.39 13.86
CA ASP A 152 11.04 -18.14 14.59
C ASP A 152 11.30 -16.95 13.63
N ARG A 153 11.95 -17.20 12.50
CA ARG A 153 12.21 -16.19 11.47
C ARG A 153 10.92 -15.70 10.80
N ILE A 154 10.03 -16.62 10.38
CA ILE A 154 8.75 -16.24 9.78
C ILE A 154 7.89 -15.45 10.78
N ILE A 155 7.88 -15.86 12.05
CA ILE A 155 7.19 -15.10 13.12
C ILE A 155 7.77 -13.69 13.28
N GLN A 156 9.09 -13.55 13.18
CA GLN A 156 9.73 -12.23 13.18
C GLN A 156 9.29 -11.37 11.99
N ASP A 157 9.21 -11.94 10.79
CA ASP A 157 8.76 -11.21 9.60
C ASP A 157 7.28 -10.83 9.68
N PHE A 158 6.44 -11.67 10.30
CA PHE A 158 5.05 -11.31 10.62
C PHE A 158 4.97 -10.12 11.59
N LYS A 159 5.82 -10.09 12.64
CA LYS A 159 5.91 -8.95 13.57
C LYS A 159 6.29 -7.65 12.85
N ILE A 160 7.31 -7.72 12.01
CA ILE A 160 7.80 -6.57 11.23
C ILE A 160 6.70 -6.07 10.30
N LEU A 161 6.07 -6.97 9.54
CA LEU A 161 5.05 -6.61 8.58
C LEU A 161 3.79 -6.05 9.27
N ALA A 162 3.34 -6.66 10.37
CA ALA A 162 2.20 -6.16 11.13
C ALA A 162 2.47 -4.75 11.70
N ALA A 163 3.66 -4.51 12.26
CA ALA A 163 4.05 -3.20 12.77
C ALA A 163 4.07 -2.13 11.66
N GLU A 164 4.66 -2.45 10.49
CA GLU A 164 4.72 -1.54 9.36
C GLU A 164 3.34 -1.27 8.76
N LEU A 165 2.49 -2.28 8.62
CA LEU A 165 1.10 -2.11 8.19
C LEU A 165 0.32 -1.22 9.17
N SER A 166 0.49 -1.43 10.48
CA SER A 166 -0.17 -0.62 11.50
C SER A 166 0.26 0.85 11.41
N PHE A 167 1.58 1.08 11.29
CA PHE A 167 2.14 2.41 11.10
C PHE A 167 1.62 3.08 9.83
N PHE A 168 1.60 2.36 8.70
CA PHE A 168 1.10 2.83 7.43
C PHE A 168 -0.40 3.18 7.50
N LEU A 169 -1.23 2.26 8.00
CA LEU A 169 -2.69 2.45 8.09
C LEU A 169 -3.07 3.59 9.05
N HIS A 170 -2.26 3.85 10.09
CA HIS A 170 -2.48 4.98 10.98
C HIS A 170 -2.10 6.32 10.36
N ASN A 171 -1.04 6.36 9.54
CA ASN A 171 -0.49 7.61 9.01
C ASN A 171 -0.97 7.95 7.59
N TYR A 172 -1.57 7.00 6.88
CA TYR A 172 -2.00 7.20 5.49
C TYR A 172 -3.48 7.58 5.42
N SER A 173 -3.74 8.87 5.20
CA SER A 173 -5.08 9.47 5.20
C SER A 173 -5.87 9.27 3.90
N GLN A 174 -5.25 8.74 2.83
CA GLN A 174 -5.82 8.73 1.47
C GLN A 174 -6.36 7.35 1.03
N ALA A 175 -6.50 6.40 1.97
CA ALA A 175 -6.84 5.02 1.61
C ALA A 175 -8.30 4.86 1.17
N ASP A 176 -8.50 4.16 0.06
CA ASP A 176 -9.81 3.63 -0.33
C ASP A 176 -10.29 2.57 0.67
N ALA A 177 -11.58 2.61 1.02
CA ALA A 177 -12.13 1.81 2.12
C ALA A 177 -11.95 0.30 1.91
N ILE A 178 -12.10 -0.18 0.67
CA ILE A 178 -12.00 -1.62 0.35
C ILE A 178 -10.57 -2.11 0.59
N HIS A 179 -9.59 -1.39 0.04
CA HIS A 179 -8.18 -1.74 0.18
C HIS A 179 -7.70 -1.57 1.63
N PHE A 180 -8.19 -0.54 2.33
CA PHE A 180 -7.86 -0.31 3.75
C PHE A 180 -8.31 -1.48 4.61
N ILE A 181 -9.56 -1.95 4.41
CA ILE A 181 -10.10 -3.11 5.15
C ILE A 181 -9.30 -4.37 4.83
N SER A 182 -8.91 -4.59 3.57
CA SER A 182 -8.09 -5.74 3.18
C SER A 182 -6.74 -5.76 3.93
N LEU A 183 -6.02 -4.65 3.96
CA LEU A 183 -4.75 -4.55 4.69
C LEU A 183 -4.93 -4.63 6.20
N LYS A 184 -6.03 -4.09 6.75
CA LYS A 184 -6.32 -4.22 8.18
C LYS A 184 -6.59 -5.67 8.57
N ARG A 185 -7.28 -6.43 7.72
CA ARG A 185 -7.49 -7.87 7.92
C ARG A 185 -6.17 -8.65 7.85
N LEU A 186 -5.27 -8.28 6.95
CA LEU A 186 -3.91 -8.85 6.90
C LEU A 186 -3.18 -8.58 8.22
N GLU A 187 -3.11 -7.32 8.67
CA GLU A 187 -2.47 -6.94 9.94
C GLU A 187 -3.01 -7.78 11.11
N LEU A 188 -4.32 -7.90 11.25
CA LEU A 188 -4.95 -8.70 12.31
C LEU A 188 -4.63 -10.19 12.20
N SER A 189 -4.57 -10.73 10.98
CA SER A 189 -4.22 -12.14 10.76
C SER A 189 -2.77 -12.41 11.15
N LEU A 190 -1.84 -11.53 10.75
CA LEU A 190 -0.43 -11.61 11.14
C LEU A 190 -0.31 -11.54 12.66
N LEU A 191 -0.97 -10.57 13.32
CA LEU A 191 -0.95 -10.43 14.77
C LEU A 191 -1.47 -11.68 15.49
N SER A 192 -2.53 -12.29 14.99
CA SER A 192 -3.11 -13.50 15.59
C SER A 192 -2.18 -14.74 15.52
N LEU A 193 -1.23 -14.73 14.59
CA LEU A 193 -0.29 -15.84 14.34
C LEU A 193 1.08 -15.62 14.98
N ILE A 194 1.34 -14.46 15.57
CA ILE A 194 2.62 -14.18 16.24
C ILE A 194 2.88 -15.11 17.43
N ASP A 195 1.81 -15.53 18.11
CA ASP A 195 1.88 -16.42 19.27
C ASP A 195 1.71 -17.90 18.89
N SER A 196 1.68 -18.21 17.59
CA SER A 196 1.65 -19.59 17.11
C SER A 196 2.81 -20.39 17.69
N GLN A 197 2.52 -21.61 18.13
CA GLN A 197 3.51 -22.55 18.65
C GLN A 197 3.80 -23.62 17.61
N PRO A 198 5.03 -24.15 17.57
CA PRO A 198 5.32 -25.36 16.82
C PRO A 198 4.53 -26.54 17.41
N GLY A 199 4.25 -27.52 16.57
CA GLY A 199 3.50 -28.70 16.93
C GLY A 199 2.66 -29.22 15.77
N TYR A 200 2.31 -30.50 15.82
CA TYR A 200 1.64 -31.17 14.69
C TYR A 200 0.26 -30.58 14.38
N ASP A 201 -0.52 -30.25 15.42
CA ASP A 201 -1.82 -29.63 15.24
C ASP A 201 -1.75 -28.11 15.44
N GLU A 202 -0.84 -27.65 16.28
CA GLU A 202 -0.64 -26.26 16.67
C GLU A 202 -0.11 -25.39 15.53
N SER A 203 0.75 -25.94 14.66
CA SER A 203 1.32 -25.21 13.52
C SER A 203 0.40 -25.17 12.30
N LYS A 204 -0.67 -26.00 12.23
CA LYS A 204 -1.55 -26.08 11.05
C LYS A 204 -2.19 -24.76 10.66
N PRO A 205 -2.76 -23.94 11.58
CA PRO A 205 -3.30 -22.63 11.21
C PRO A 205 -2.24 -21.70 10.65
N PHE A 206 -1.03 -21.74 11.21
CA PHE A 206 0.12 -20.96 10.75
C PHE A 206 0.54 -21.38 9.34
N CYS A 207 0.76 -22.67 9.10
CA CYS A 207 1.12 -23.22 7.78
C CYS A 207 0.03 -22.95 6.74
N SER A 208 -1.24 -23.12 7.11
CA SER A 208 -2.38 -22.85 6.23
C SER A 208 -2.46 -21.38 5.82
N PHE A 209 -2.31 -20.46 6.78
CA PHE A 209 -2.24 -19.03 6.47
C PHE A 209 -1.04 -18.72 5.58
N LEU A 210 0.13 -19.27 5.89
CA LEU A 210 1.35 -19.03 5.14
C LEU A 210 1.21 -19.46 3.67
N TYR A 211 0.66 -20.64 3.43
CA TYR A 211 0.37 -21.10 2.07
C TYR A 211 -0.61 -20.16 1.36
N ARG A 212 -1.69 -19.73 2.02
CA ARG A 212 -2.66 -18.78 1.45
C ARG A 212 -2.02 -17.45 1.09
N PHE A 213 -1.17 -16.94 1.97
CA PHE A 213 -0.45 -15.69 1.82
C PHE A 213 0.52 -15.73 0.64
N LEU A 214 1.30 -16.80 0.50
CA LEU A 214 2.31 -16.95 -0.55
C LEU A 214 1.73 -17.40 -1.90
N ALA A 215 0.81 -18.37 -1.88
CA ALA A 215 0.20 -18.94 -3.09
C ALA A 215 -1.03 -18.16 -3.59
N GLY A 216 -1.39 -17.04 -2.96
CA GLY A 216 -2.55 -16.22 -3.33
C GLY A 216 -3.85 -17.04 -3.36
N PHE A 217 -4.03 -17.93 -2.39
CA PHE A 217 -5.16 -18.84 -2.30
C PHE A 217 -6.23 -18.31 -1.34
N ASP A 218 -7.44 -18.19 -1.85
CA ASP A 218 -8.64 -17.91 -1.06
C ASP A 218 -9.47 -19.20 -0.89
N PRO A 219 -9.95 -19.54 0.32
CA PRO A 219 -10.74 -20.74 0.55
C PRO A 219 -12.08 -20.79 -0.21
N ILE A 220 -12.61 -19.62 -0.61
CA ILE A 220 -13.88 -19.48 -1.32
C ILE A 220 -13.60 -19.40 -2.83
N ASP A 221 -12.72 -18.49 -3.24
CA ASP A 221 -12.50 -18.18 -4.66
C ASP A 221 -11.37 -19.01 -5.30
N GLY A 222 -10.63 -19.79 -4.51
CA GLY A 222 -9.50 -20.59 -4.97
C GLY A 222 -8.26 -19.75 -5.25
N HIS A 223 -7.47 -20.13 -6.25
CA HIS A 223 -6.26 -19.40 -6.61
C HIS A 223 -6.58 -18.12 -7.39
N LEU A 224 -6.19 -16.98 -6.82
CA LEU A 224 -6.47 -15.66 -7.40
C LEU A 224 -5.45 -15.25 -8.48
N GLY A 225 -4.31 -15.94 -8.53
CA GLY A 225 -3.20 -15.71 -9.47
C GLY A 225 -2.54 -14.34 -9.38
N ARG A 226 -2.74 -13.66 -8.24
CA ARG A 226 -2.17 -12.35 -7.94
C ARG A 226 -1.99 -12.18 -6.45
N ASP A 227 -1.09 -11.28 -6.09
CA ASP A 227 -0.91 -10.85 -4.71
C ASP A 227 -1.93 -9.75 -4.38
N VAL A 228 -3.02 -10.13 -3.69
CA VAL A 228 -4.11 -9.23 -3.33
C VAL A 228 -3.64 -8.11 -2.40
N TYR A 229 -2.66 -8.38 -1.52
CA TYR A 229 -2.20 -7.41 -0.54
C TYR A 229 -1.23 -6.41 -1.16
N LEU A 230 -0.34 -6.87 -2.04
CA LEU A 230 0.52 -5.98 -2.83
C LEU A 230 -0.32 -5.10 -3.77
N ASP A 231 -1.35 -5.67 -4.40
CA ASP A 231 -2.30 -4.92 -5.21
C ASP A 231 -3.04 -3.85 -4.37
N ALA A 232 -3.43 -4.18 -3.14
CA ALA A 232 -4.06 -3.23 -2.22
C ALA A 232 -3.10 -2.10 -1.83
N LEU A 233 -1.84 -2.41 -1.50
CA LEU A 233 -0.82 -1.40 -1.21
C LEU A 233 -0.56 -0.49 -2.41
N ARG A 234 -0.61 -1.02 -3.64
CA ARG A 234 -0.40 -0.24 -4.87
C ARG A 234 -1.59 0.67 -5.21
N LYS A 235 -2.82 0.29 -4.82
CA LYS A 235 -4.06 1.03 -5.15
C LYS A 235 -4.46 2.09 -4.12
N ILE A 236 -4.01 1.97 -2.88
CA ILE A 236 -4.08 3.01 -1.84
C ILE A 236 -3.14 4.17 -2.18
#